data_AF-A0AA97GIV5-F1
#
_entry.id   AF-A0AA97GIV5-F1
#
_cell.length_a   1.000
_cell.length_b   1.000
_cell.length_c   1.000
_cell.angle_alpha   90.00
_cell.angle_beta   90.00
_cell.angle_gamma   90.00
#
_symmetry.space_group_name_H-M   'P 1'
#
loop_
_entity.id
_entity.type
_entity.pdbx_description
1 polymer ?
#
loop_
_entity_poly.entity_id
_entity_poly.type
_entity_poly.pdbx_seq_one_letter_code
_entity_poly.pdbx_strand_id
1 'polypeptide(L)'
;MRKINISLNDCFGEKIKMIREREKNFSPDINWFSKMDIERLDTYMTKFQFNSFEEIPQDMSNFSYPPFEEINFELPSLLKPEHIAKLPLQHQKKPIIIEVDGLLFLKNLGKGAFCIDPRRWHRIKTYIAQGNVTYPEGLNDEFGVFDGRHRTLLLMQLYKRRFVPVVVDEKQSKEFIAAAKRLKALKF
;
A
#
# COMPACT_ATOMS: atom_id res chain seq x y z
N MET A 1 25.21 14.26 -34.25
CA MET A 1 25.11 14.94 -32.94
C MET A 1 24.99 13.89 -31.84
N ARG A 2 25.92 13.84 -30.88
CA ARG A 2 25.85 12.93 -29.73
C ARG A 2 24.98 13.59 -28.64
N LYS A 3 23.90 12.92 -28.20
CA LYS A 3 23.13 13.35 -27.01
C LYS A 3 24.00 13.13 -25.78
N ILE A 4 24.37 14.21 -25.09
CA ILE A 4 25.04 14.14 -23.80
C ILE A 4 23.95 13.86 -22.75
N ASN A 5 23.92 12.64 -22.21
CA ASN A 5 23.09 12.33 -21.04
C ASN A 5 23.81 12.88 -19.81
N ILE A 6 23.45 14.09 -19.38
CA ILE A 6 23.94 14.65 -18.12
C ILE A 6 23.07 14.06 -17.01
N SER A 7 23.66 13.32 -16.07
CA SER A 7 22.90 12.75 -14.97
C SER A 7 22.53 13.85 -13.96
N LEU A 8 21.36 13.75 -13.32
CA LEU A 8 20.95 14.69 -12.28
C LEU A 8 21.94 14.75 -11.11
N ASN A 9 22.68 13.67 -10.86
CA ASN A 9 23.74 13.65 -9.86
C ASN A 9 24.97 14.46 -10.30
N ASP A 10 25.23 14.57 -11.61
CA ASP A 10 26.37 15.33 -12.12
C ASP A 10 26.11 16.84 -12.04
N CYS A 11 24.84 17.26 -12.15
CA CYS A 11 24.46 18.67 -12.00
C CYS A 11 24.18 19.09 -10.55
N PHE A 12 23.67 18.19 -9.70
CA PHE A 12 23.12 18.55 -8.40
C PHE A 12 23.59 17.65 -7.25
N GLY A 13 24.59 16.79 -7.44
CA GLY A 13 25.02 15.79 -6.46
C GLY A 13 25.27 16.35 -5.06
N GLU A 14 25.99 17.48 -4.96
CA GLU A 14 26.24 18.18 -3.70
C GLU A 14 24.95 18.73 -3.06
N LYS A 15 24.07 19.37 -3.85
CA LYS A 15 22.76 19.86 -3.34
C LYS A 15 21.86 18.72 -2.88
N ILE A 16 21.82 17.61 -3.63
CA ILE A 16 21.05 16.41 -3.28
C ILE A 16 21.61 15.78 -2.00
N LYS A 17 22.94 15.73 -1.84
CA LYS A 17 23.60 15.23 -0.63
C LYS A 17 23.28 16.10 0.58
N MET A 18 23.37 17.43 0.45
CA MET A 18 22.99 18.38 1.51
C MET A 18 21.52 18.29 1.91
N ILE A 19 20.61 18.12 0.94
CA ILE A 19 19.18 17.90 1.21
C ILE A 19 18.99 16.61 1.99
N ARG A 20 19.61 15.51 1.55
CA ARG A 20 19.54 14.20 2.24
C ARG A 20 20.15 14.25 3.64
N GLU A 21 21.23 15.00 3.84
CA GLU A 21 21.84 15.19 5.17
C GLU A 21 20.98 16.04 6.09
N ARG A 22 20.31 17.08 5.58
CA ARG A 22 19.28 17.79 6.34
C ARG A 22 18.11 16.86 6.68
N GLU A 23 17.64 16.06 5.73
CA GLU A 23 16.56 15.07 5.94
C GLU A 23 16.93 13.99 6.96
N LYS A 24 18.22 13.62 7.13
CA LYS A 24 18.65 12.72 8.21
C LYS A 24 18.37 13.30 9.61
N ASN A 25 18.47 14.61 9.78
CA ASN A 25 18.10 15.28 11.04
C ASN A 25 16.57 15.39 11.22
N PHE A 26 15.80 15.13 10.16
CA PHE A 26 14.35 14.96 10.17
C PHE A 26 13.95 13.48 10.03
N SER A 27 14.86 12.54 10.35
CA SER A 27 14.49 11.13 10.44
C SER A 27 13.45 11.04 11.56
N PRO A 28 12.18 10.76 11.26
CA PRO A 28 11.15 11.14 12.19
C PRO A 28 11.14 10.14 13.36
N ASP A 29 10.87 10.66 14.55
CA ASP A 29 10.81 9.86 15.78
C ASP A 29 9.82 8.68 15.60
N ILE A 30 10.29 7.47 15.87
CA ILE A 30 9.49 6.25 15.75
C ILE A 30 8.28 6.28 16.71
N ASN A 31 8.45 6.92 17.88
CA ASN A 31 7.36 7.17 18.82
C ASN A 31 6.35 8.15 18.24
N TRP A 32 6.81 9.16 17.51
CA TRP A 32 5.91 10.06 16.79
C TRP A 32 5.12 9.30 15.71
N PHE A 33 5.77 8.46 14.91
CA PHE A 33 5.09 7.67 13.88
C PHE A 33 3.98 6.77 14.46
N SER A 34 4.26 6.10 15.59
CA SER A 34 3.28 5.23 16.26
C SER A 34 2.06 5.99 16.80
N LYS A 35 2.25 7.20 17.34
CA LYS A 35 1.17 8.02 17.92
C LYS A 35 0.40 8.83 16.87
N MET A 36 1.08 9.18 15.77
CA MET A 36 0.57 10.07 14.72
C MET A 36 -0.03 11.35 15.25
N ASP A 37 0.79 12.13 15.96
CA ASP A 37 0.43 13.49 16.36
C ASP A 37 0.14 14.33 15.10
N ILE A 38 -1.15 14.65 14.90
CA ILE A 38 -1.72 15.26 13.70
C ILE A 38 -1.09 16.63 13.45
N GLU A 39 -0.78 17.37 14.51
CA GLU A 39 -0.19 18.71 14.44
C GLU A 39 1.18 18.70 13.75
N ARG A 40 1.83 17.53 13.69
CA ARG A 40 3.15 17.34 13.10
C ARG A 40 3.14 16.60 11.76
N LEU A 41 1.98 16.14 11.27
CA LEU A 41 1.88 15.41 9.99
C LEU A 41 2.35 16.24 8.80
N ASP A 42 2.15 17.56 8.86
CA ASP A 42 2.59 18.48 7.82
C ASP A 42 4.07 18.87 7.96
N THR A 43 4.64 18.71 9.16
CA THR A 43 6.05 19.01 9.46
C THR A 43 7.01 18.00 8.82
N TYR A 44 6.59 16.73 8.69
CA TYR A 44 7.41 15.69 8.09
C TYR A 44 7.02 15.46 6.62
N MET A 45 7.94 15.80 5.71
CA MET A 45 7.80 15.56 4.27
C MET A 45 8.44 14.24 3.80
N THR A 46 9.14 13.54 4.69
CA THR A 46 9.91 12.34 4.36
C THR A 46 9.09 11.07 4.59
N LYS A 47 9.21 10.14 3.64
CA LYS A 47 8.71 8.78 3.81
C LYS A 47 9.61 8.04 4.80
N PHE A 48 9.02 7.19 5.62
CA PHE A 48 9.75 6.28 6.50
C PHE A 48 10.12 5.04 5.73
N GLN A 49 11.39 4.66 5.79
CA GLN A 49 11.85 3.40 5.25
C GLN A 49 12.09 2.45 6.40
N PHE A 50 11.30 1.38 6.48
CA PHE A 50 11.55 0.24 7.36
C PHE A 50 12.22 -0.89 6.57
N ASN A 51 12.94 -1.79 7.24
CA ASN A 51 13.57 -2.93 6.58
C ASN A 51 12.60 -4.12 6.43
N SER A 52 11.63 -4.25 7.34
CA SER A 52 10.64 -5.31 7.33
C SER A 52 9.28 -4.83 7.87
N PHE A 53 8.30 -5.74 7.84
CA PHE A 53 6.97 -5.47 8.41
C PHE A 53 7.01 -5.35 9.93
N GLU A 54 7.84 -6.17 10.58
CA GLU A 54 8.00 -6.24 12.03
C GLU A 54 8.63 -4.97 12.62
N GLU A 55 9.40 -4.25 11.81
CA GLU A 55 9.98 -2.96 12.21
C GLU A 55 8.99 -1.79 12.14
N ILE A 56 7.82 -1.98 11.51
CA ILE A 56 6.79 -0.94 11.48
C ILE A 56 6.18 -0.84 12.89
N PRO A 57 6.24 0.34 13.55
CA PRO A 57 5.73 0.51 14.90
C PRO A 57 4.26 0.15 14.99
N GLN A 58 3.88 -0.50 16.09
CA GLN A 58 2.47 -0.72 16.39
C GLN A 58 1.72 0.60 16.50
N ASP A 59 0.45 0.58 16.10
CA ASP A 59 -0.38 1.75 16.25
C ASP A 59 -0.63 2.07 17.73
N MET A 60 -0.23 3.27 18.14
CA MET A 60 -0.47 3.82 19.47
C MET A 60 -1.28 5.12 19.38
N SER A 61 -2.06 5.27 18.30
CA SER A 61 -2.90 6.43 18.11
C SER A 61 -4.25 6.23 18.78
N ASN A 62 -5.00 7.32 18.98
CA ASN A 62 -6.30 7.29 19.67
C ASN A 62 -7.45 6.79 18.78
N PHE A 63 -7.16 6.11 17.67
CA PHE A 63 -8.21 5.53 16.84
C PHE A 63 -8.80 4.29 17.50
N SER A 64 -10.12 4.17 17.44
CA SER A 64 -10.82 2.93 17.70
C SER A 64 -11.16 2.27 16.37
N TYR A 65 -10.76 1.02 16.18
CA TYR A 65 -11.01 0.27 14.96
C TYR A 65 -12.16 -0.72 15.20
N PRO A 66 -13.14 -0.82 14.28
CA PRO A 66 -14.16 -1.85 14.38
C PRO A 66 -13.53 -3.23 14.15
N PRO A 67 -14.16 -4.33 14.61
CA PRO A 67 -13.78 -5.70 14.26
C PRO A 67 -13.58 -5.86 12.75
N PHE A 68 -12.69 -6.77 12.34
CA PHE A 68 -12.35 -6.94 10.92
C PHE A 68 -13.58 -7.33 10.08
N GLU A 69 -14.44 -8.15 10.66
CA GLU A 69 -15.67 -8.66 10.05
C GLU A 69 -16.74 -7.56 9.87
N GLU A 70 -16.60 -6.44 10.58
CA GLU A 70 -17.49 -5.27 10.49
C GLU A 70 -16.95 -4.20 9.52
N ILE A 71 -15.77 -4.41 8.91
CA ILE A 71 -15.26 -3.51 7.88
C ILE A 71 -16.11 -3.64 6.62
N ASN A 72 -16.68 -2.51 6.19
CA ASN A 72 -17.26 -2.37 4.88
C ASN A 72 -16.16 -2.22 3.83
N PHE A 73 -15.91 -3.29 3.07
CA PHE A 73 -14.95 -3.25 1.98
C PHE A 73 -15.57 -2.78 0.67
N GLU A 74 -15.08 -1.67 0.14
CA GLU A 74 -15.54 -1.09 -1.12
C GLU A 74 -14.66 -1.47 -2.31
N LEU A 75 -15.28 -1.61 -3.48
CA LEU A 75 -14.55 -1.72 -4.74
C LEU A 75 -13.85 -0.38 -5.08
N PRO A 76 -12.62 -0.42 -5.61
CA PRO A 76 -11.98 0.75 -6.21
C PRO A 76 -12.87 1.40 -7.26
N SER A 77 -12.79 2.73 -7.42
CA SER A 77 -13.70 3.48 -8.28
C SER A 77 -13.85 2.89 -9.68
N LEU A 78 -12.74 2.53 -10.34
CA LEU A 78 -12.77 1.96 -11.71
C LEU A 78 -13.37 0.55 -11.79
N LEU A 79 -13.58 -0.11 -10.64
CA LEU A 79 -14.18 -1.43 -10.51
C LEU A 79 -15.61 -1.36 -9.96
N LYS A 80 -16.16 -0.17 -9.69
CA LYS A 80 -17.55 -0.02 -9.26
C LYS A 80 -18.52 -0.29 -10.44
N PRO A 81 -19.66 -0.97 -10.22
CA PRO A 81 -20.59 -1.36 -11.29
C PRO A 81 -21.02 -0.20 -12.21
N GLU A 82 -21.27 0.98 -11.64
CA GLU A 82 -21.68 2.19 -12.35
C GLU A 82 -20.61 2.74 -13.29
N HIS A 83 -19.33 2.45 -13.04
CA HIS A 83 -18.23 2.82 -13.93
C HIS A 83 -17.96 1.72 -14.95
N ILE A 84 -18.02 0.46 -14.54
CA ILE A 84 -17.87 -0.69 -15.46
C ILE A 84 -18.95 -0.65 -16.55
N ALA A 85 -20.21 -0.39 -16.21
CA ALA A 85 -21.32 -0.37 -17.15
C ALA A 85 -21.17 0.69 -18.26
N LYS A 86 -20.35 1.73 -18.05
CA LYS A 86 -20.05 2.79 -19.03
C LYS A 86 -18.96 2.39 -20.03
N LEU A 87 -18.23 1.30 -19.78
CA LEU A 87 -17.18 0.81 -20.67
C LEU A 87 -17.76 -0.09 -21.78
N PRO A 88 -17.13 -0.14 -22.97
CA PRO A 88 -17.45 -1.13 -23.99
C PRO A 88 -17.35 -2.56 -23.43
N LEU A 89 -18.21 -3.48 -23.86
CA LEU A 89 -18.32 -4.85 -23.34
C LEU A 89 -16.96 -5.58 -23.24
N GLN A 90 -16.07 -5.39 -24.22
CA GLN A 90 -14.73 -5.99 -24.20
C GLN A 90 -13.82 -5.47 -23.08
N HIS A 91 -14.04 -4.24 -22.61
CA HIS A 91 -13.29 -3.58 -21.54
C HIS A 91 -13.98 -3.65 -20.18
N GLN A 92 -15.22 -4.18 -20.11
CA GLN A 92 -15.92 -4.35 -18.85
C GLN A 92 -15.17 -5.37 -17.98
N LYS A 93 -14.75 -4.94 -16.80
CA LYS A 93 -14.08 -5.78 -15.82
C LYS A 93 -15.11 -6.54 -14.99
N LYS A 94 -14.74 -7.70 -14.46
CA LYS A 94 -15.57 -8.45 -13.50
C LYS A 94 -14.75 -8.66 -12.21
N PRO A 95 -14.87 -7.76 -11.23
CA PRO A 95 -14.06 -7.85 -10.02
C PRO A 95 -14.42 -9.09 -9.20
N ILE A 96 -13.39 -9.79 -8.71
CA ILE A 96 -13.52 -10.89 -7.75
C ILE A 96 -12.62 -10.63 -6.55
N ILE A 97 -13.04 -11.10 -5.38
CA ILE A 97 -12.30 -10.95 -4.12
C ILE A 97 -11.59 -12.26 -3.78
N ILE A 98 -10.32 -12.16 -3.41
CA ILE A 98 -9.47 -13.30 -3.06
C ILE A 98 -8.73 -12.97 -1.77
N GLU A 99 -8.72 -13.88 -0.79
CA GLU A 99 -7.86 -13.74 0.40
C GLU A 99 -6.45 -14.24 0.10
N VAL A 100 -5.47 -13.36 0.23
CA VAL A 100 -4.05 -13.63 -0.08
C VAL A 100 -3.13 -13.28 1.08
N ASP A 101 -2.00 -13.98 1.18
CA ASP A 101 -0.90 -13.66 2.09
C ASP A 101 -0.37 -12.25 1.77
N GLY A 102 -0.47 -11.35 2.74
CA GLY A 102 -0.17 -9.94 2.53
C GLY A 102 1.30 -9.62 2.27
N LEU A 103 2.28 -10.39 2.76
CA LEU A 103 3.70 -10.06 2.48
C LEU A 103 4.12 -10.65 1.14
N LEU A 104 3.61 -11.83 0.79
CA LEU A 104 3.83 -12.39 -0.55
C LEU A 104 3.18 -11.47 -1.59
N PHE A 105 1.98 -10.95 -1.32
CA PHE A 105 1.29 -10.01 -2.19
C PHE A 105 2.09 -8.71 -2.44
N LEU A 106 2.86 -8.25 -1.46
CA LEU A 106 3.70 -7.05 -1.57
C LEU A 106 5.10 -7.32 -2.14
N LYS A 107 5.44 -8.58 -2.44
CA LYS A 107 6.81 -9.01 -2.77
C LYS A 107 7.38 -8.31 -4.01
N ASN A 108 6.53 -8.03 -5.00
CA ASN A 108 6.92 -7.33 -6.23
C ASN A 108 7.48 -5.91 -5.98
N LEU A 109 7.19 -5.31 -4.82
CA LEU A 109 7.71 -3.99 -4.45
C LEU A 109 9.09 -4.03 -3.78
N GLY A 110 9.60 -5.21 -3.41
CA GLY A 110 10.86 -5.38 -2.68
C GLY A 110 10.93 -4.50 -1.42
N LYS A 111 12.07 -3.83 -1.21
CA LYS A 111 12.25 -2.87 -0.09
C LYS A 111 11.24 -1.71 -0.11
N GLY A 112 10.71 -1.39 -1.30
CA GLY A 112 9.70 -0.36 -1.46
C GLY A 112 8.36 -0.73 -0.80
N ALA A 113 8.11 -2.00 -0.46
CA ALA A 113 6.93 -2.42 0.28
C ALA A 113 6.79 -1.64 1.60
N PHE A 114 7.90 -1.41 2.31
CA PHE A 114 7.93 -0.80 3.65
C PHE A 114 8.34 0.68 3.64
N CYS A 115 8.21 1.34 2.49
CA CYS A 115 8.42 2.78 2.36
C CYS A 115 7.11 3.53 2.63
N ILE A 116 6.86 3.92 3.88
CA ILE A 116 5.60 4.44 4.36
C ILE A 116 5.55 5.97 4.26
N ASP A 117 4.44 6.47 3.71
CA ASP A 117 4.12 7.89 3.73
C ASP A 117 3.23 8.12 4.96
N PRO A 118 3.66 8.92 5.95
CA PRO A 118 2.93 9.08 7.20
C PRO A 118 1.56 9.75 7.01
N ARG A 119 1.42 10.66 6.05
CA ARG A 119 0.14 11.33 5.75
C ARG A 119 -0.84 10.35 5.14
N ARG A 120 -0.37 9.55 4.16
CA ARG A 120 -1.20 8.50 3.57
C ARG A 120 -1.54 7.44 4.61
N TRP A 121 -0.60 7.03 5.45
CA TRP A 121 -0.84 6.07 6.53
C TRP A 121 -1.89 6.56 7.52
N HIS A 122 -1.79 7.82 8.00
CA HIS A 122 -2.79 8.43 8.86
C HIS A 122 -4.18 8.44 8.21
N ARG A 123 -4.29 8.95 6.97
CA ARG A 123 -5.56 9.00 6.23
C ARG A 123 -6.21 7.62 6.09
N ILE A 124 -5.39 6.58 5.90
CA ILE A 124 -5.87 5.20 5.80
C ILE A 124 -6.40 4.71 7.15
N LYS A 125 -5.69 4.99 8.25
CA LYS A 125 -6.19 4.68 9.59
C LYS A 125 -7.52 5.37 9.88
N THR A 126 -7.69 6.63 9.46
CA THR A 126 -8.95 7.37 9.64
C THR A 126 -10.13 6.63 9.03
N TYR A 127 -10.04 6.20 7.77
CA TYR A 127 -11.17 5.52 7.15
C TYR A 127 -11.35 4.08 7.64
N ILE A 128 -10.27 3.38 8.05
CA ILE A 128 -10.39 2.06 8.70
C ILE A 128 -11.14 2.22 10.03
N ALA A 129 -10.84 3.24 10.82
CA ALA A 129 -11.55 3.55 12.06
C ALA A 129 -13.03 3.90 11.84
N GLN A 130 -13.36 4.48 10.67
CA GLN A 130 -14.74 4.69 10.23
C GLN A 130 -15.41 3.43 9.66
N GLY A 131 -14.72 2.28 9.67
CA GLY A 131 -15.23 1.00 9.18
C GLY A 131 -15.31 0.88 7.65
N ASN A 132 -14.64 1.75 6.89
CA ASN A 132 -14.72 1.73 5.42
C ASN A 132 -13.35 1.56 4.81
N VAL A 133 -13.15 0.54 3.97
CA VAL A 133 -11.85 0.27 3.35
C VAL A 133 -12.03 -0.10 1.88
N THR A 134 -11.43 0.66 0.97
CA THR A 134 -11.34 0.20 -0.42
C THR A 134 -10.43 -1.04 -0.50
N TYR A 135 -10.80 -2.08 -1.24
CA TYR A 135 -9.94 -3.25 -1.44
C TYR A 135 -8.57 -2.87 -2.03
N PRO A 136 -7.46 -3.46 -1.55
CA PRO A 136 -6.20 -3.48 -2.29
C PRO A 136 -6.39 -4.18 -3.64
N GLU A 137 -5.70 -3.71 -4.66
CA GLU A 137 -5.82 -4.18 -6.05
C GLU A 137 -4.63 -5.05 -6.41
N GLY A 138 -4.91 -6.25 -6.92
CA GLY A 138 -3.87 -7.12 -7.48
C GLY A 138 -3.49 -6.72 -8.91
N LEU A 139 -2.28 -7.10 -9.30
CA LEU A 139 -1.84 -7.06 -10.70
C LEU A 139 -2.65 -8.04 -11.54
N ASN A 140 -2.79 -7.72 -12.82
CA ASN A 140 -3.53 -8.57 -13.76
C ASN A 140 -2.64 -9.71 -14.28
N ASP A 141 -1.40 -9.41 -14.67
CA ASP A 141 -0.58 -10.34 -15.44
C ASP A 141 0.37 -11.20 -14.58
N GLU A 142 0.47 -10.90 -13.28
CA GLU A 142 1.29 -11.65 -12.33
C GLU A 142 0.75 -11.51 -10.90
N PHE A 143 1.26 -12.33 -9.98
CA PHE A 143 0.91 -12.18 -8.56
C PHE A 143 1.69 -11.02 -7.93
N GLY A 144 0.97 -9.99 -7.51
CA GLY A 144 1.53 -8.86 -6.76
C GLY A 144 0.53 -7.73 -6.59
N VAL A 145 0.93 -6.71 -5.86
CA VAL A 145 0.11 -5.52 -5.62
C VAL A 145 0.21 -4.53 -6.78
N PHE A 146 -0.94 -4.04 -7.24
CA PHE A 146 -1.06 -2.90 -8.15
C PHE A 146 -1.31 -1.60 -7.37
N ASP A 147 -2.29 -1.59 -6.46
CA ASP A 147 -2.52 -0.52 -5.51
C ASP A 147 -2.97 -1.05 -4.14
N GLY A 148 -2.87 -0.22 -3.11
CA GLY A 148 -3.31 -0.56 -1.76
C GLY A 148 -2.19 -1.11 -0.87
N ARG A 149 -0.92 -0.93 -1.25
CA ARG A 149 0.25 -1.31 -0.43
C ARG A 149 0.10 -0.94 1.05
N HIS A 150 -0.19 0.34 1.35
CA HIS A 150 -0.32 0.81 2.72
C HIS A 150 -1.56 0.22 3.42
N ARG A 151 -2.66 0.01 2.69
CA ARG A 151 -3.87 -0.66 3.22
C ARG A 151 -3.56 -2.09 3.61
N THR A 152 -2.86 -2.85 2.77
CA THR A 152 -2.42 -4.21 3.06
C THR A 152 -1.62 -4.27 4.36
N LEU A 153 -0.60 -3.41 4.51
CA LEU A 153 0.22 -3.37 5.73
C LEU A 153 -0.59 -3.00 6.97
N LEU A 154 -1.47 -1.99 6.88
CA LEU A 154 -2.31 -1.56 8.00
C LEU A 154 -3.32 -2.62 8.42
N LEU A 155 -4.00 -3.27 7.46
CA LEU A 155 -4.93 -4.35 7.76
C LEU A 155 -4.23 -5.52 8.45
N MET A 156 -3.03 -5.87 8.00
CA MET A 156 -2.24 -6.90 8.66
C MET A 156 -1.85 -6.50 10.09
N GLN A 157 -1.37 -5.27 10.29
CA GLN A 157 -0.87 -4.80 11.58
C GLN A 157 -2.01 -4.62 12.60
N LEU A 158 -3.06 -3.89 12.23
CA LEU A 158 -4.17 -3.55 13.13
C LEU A 158 -4.95 -4.78 13.57
N TYR A 159 -5.18 -5.71 12.63
CA TYR A 159 -6.00 -6.90 12.88
C TYR A 159 -5.17 -8.15 13.20
N LYS A 160 -3.83 -8.04 13.24
CA LYS A 160 -2.90 -9.16 13.48
C LYS A 160 -3.15 -10.34 12.52
N ARG A 161 -3.47 -10.03 11.25
CA ARG A 161 -3.81 -11.02 10.22
C ARG A 161 -2.70 -11.15 9.19
N ARG A 162 -2.47 -12.38 8.73
CA ARG A 162 -1.56 -12.66 7.61
C ARG A 162 -2.22 -12.51 6.25
N PHE A 163 -3.49 -12.91 6.16
CA PHE A 163 -4.26 -12.94 4.94
C PHE A 163 -5.17 -11.72 4.86
N VAL A 164 -5.14 -11.04 3.70
CA VAL A 164 -5.94 -9.86 3.40
C VAL A 164 -6.79 -10.11 2.15
N PRO A 165 -8.04 -9.61 2.12
CA PRO A 165 -8.85 -9.67 0.92
C PRO A 165 -8.35 -8.63 -0.10
N VAL A 166 -8.18 -9.05 -1.34
CA VAL A 166 -7.76 -8.20 -2.46
C VAL A 166 -8.71 -8.39 -3.63
N VAL A 167 -8.85 -7.36 -4.46
CA VAL A 167 -9.66 -7.42 -5.68
C VAL A 167 -8.77 -7.61 -6.91
N VAL A 168 -9.21 -8.47 -7.81
CA VAL A 168 -8.62 -8.66 -9.15
C VAL A 168 -9.74 -8.72 -10.19
N ASP A 169 -9.41 -8.47 -11.46
CA ASP A 169 -10.37 -8.67 -12.56
C ASP A 169 -10.41 -10.15 -12.95
N GLU A 170 -11.55 -10.81 -12.83
CA GLU A 170 -11.74 -12.23 -13.14
C GLU A 170 -11.21 -12.59 -14.52
N LYS A 171 -11.44 -11.72 -15.52
CA LYS A 171 -11.02 -11.95 -16.92
C LYS A 171 -9.50 -12.10 -17.05
N GLN A 172 -8.74 -11.43 -16.19
CA GLN A 172 -7.27 -11.38 -16.23
C GLN A 172 -6.64 -12.09 -15.01
N SER A 173 -7.46 -12.64 -14.10
CA SER A 173 -6.98 -13.19 -12.83
C SER A 173 -6.30 -14.56 -12.91
N LYS A 174 -6.30 -15.22 -14.08
CA LYS A 174 -5.82 -16.61 -14.20
C LYS A 174 -4.36 -16.74 -13.81
N GLU A 175 -3.52 -15.85 -14.33
CA GLU A 175 -2.08 -15.78 -14.07
C GLU A 175 -1.83 -15.43 -12.61
N PHE A 176 -2.55 -14.43 -12.08
CA PHE A 176 -2.51 -14.05 -10.67
C PHE A 176 -2.80 -15.25 -9.75
N ILE A 177 -3.92 -15.95 -9.96
CA ILE A 177 -4.35 -17.08 -9.13
C ILE A 177 -3.38 -18.25 -9.25
N ALA A 178 -2.91 -18.57 -10.47
CA ALA A 178 -1.96 -19.64 -10.68
C ALA A 178 -0.62 -19.36 -9.99
N ALA A 179 -0.13 -18.12 -10.05
CA ALA A 179 1.07 -17.70 -9.32
C ALA A 179 0.84 -17.71 -7.80
N ALA A 180 -0.30 -17.22 -7.31
CA ALA A 180 -0.67 -17.26 -5.90
C ALA A 180 -0.67 -18.69 -5.33
N LYS A 181 -1.25 -19.65 -6.07
CA LYS A 181 -1.24 -21.08 -5.71
C LYS A 181 0.17 -21.64 -5.60
N ARG A 182 1.03 -21.38 -6.60
CA ARG A 182 2.44 -21.82 -6.59
C ARG A 182 3.21 -21.27 -5.40
N LEU A 183 2.95 -20.01 -5.04
CA LEU A 183 3.57 -19.34 -3.90
C LEU A 183 2.95 -19.72 -2.55
N LYS A 184 1.90 -20.56 -2.53
CA LYS A 184 1.08 -20.86 -1.34
C LYS A 184 0.56 -19.59 -0.66
N ALA A 185 0.21 -18.61 -1.47
CA ALA A 185 -0.25 -17.30 -1.02
C ALA A 185 -1.77 -17.24 -0.84
N LEU A 186 -2.53 -18.25 -1.23
CA LEU A 186 -3.99 -18.28 -1.03
C LEU A 186 -4.33 -18.81 0.36
N LYS A 187 -5.36 -18.23 0.99
CA LYS A 187 -5.96 -18.80 2.20
C LYS A 187 -6.78 -20.03 1.80
N PHE A 188 -6.46 -21.19 2.38
CA PHE A 188 -7.17 -22.45 2.18
C PHE A 188 -8.15 -22.70 3.32
#